data_AF-A0A8J4TUJ9-F1
#
_entry.id   AF-A0A8J4TUJ9-F1
#
_cell.length_a   1.000
_cell.length_b   1.000
_cell.length_c   1.000
_cell.angle_alpha   90.00
_cell.angle_beta   90.00
_cell.angle_gamma   90.00
#
_symmetry.space_group_name_H-M   'P 1'
#
loop_
_entity.id
_entity.type
_entity.pdbx_description
1 polymer ?
#
loop_
_entity_poly.entity_id
_entity_poly.type
_entity_poly.pdbx_seq_one_letter_code
_entity_poly.pdbx_strand_id
1 'polypeptide(L)'
;MYRAPNTTLIGEVLVRFSKTGDFELTLSKGPGITLLSLRQDATFAEVKGGLAGHGWSGPVDQAPSQLRGWLGLRDQFLHTPNQKTMRYAAGNETFVFRF
;
A
#
# COMPACT_ATOMS: atom_id res chain seq x y z
N MET A 1 -6.44 -5.25 6.59
CA MET A 1 -6.07 -6.68 6.45
C MET A 1 -5.45 -6.89 5.08
N TYR A 2 -4.25 -7.46 5.05
CA TYR A 2 -3.56 -7.90 3.86
C TYR A 2 -3.45 -9.43 3.89
N ARG A 3 -3.62 -10.08 2.75
CA ARG A 3 -3.46 -11.53 2.59
C ARG A 3 -2.67 -11.81 1.32
N ALA A 4 -1.68 -12.68 1.43
CA ALA A 4 -0.91 -13.28 0.35
C ALA A 4 -0.76 -14.79 0.65
N PRO A 5 -0.27 -15.64 -0.29
CA PRO A 5 -0.26 -17.09 -0.13
C PRO A 5 0.27 -17.60 1.22
N ASN A 6 1.34 -16.98 1.73
CA ASN A 6 2.00 -17.40 2.98
C ASN A 6 1.95 -16.33 4.07
N THR A 7 1.08 -15.32 3.95
CA THR A 7 1.05 -14.19 4.88
C THR A 7 -0.36 -13.65 5.03
N THR A 8 -0.81 -13.52 6.28
CA THR A 8 -1.99 -12.71 6.61
C THR A 8 -1.58 -11.69 7.65
N LEU A 9 -1.90 -10.43 7.41
CA LEU A 9 -1.56 -9.32 8.27
C LEU A 9 -2.81 -8.50 8.60
N ILE A 10 -2.98 -8.22 9.88
CA ILE A 10 -3.97 -7.29 10.41
C ILE A 10 -3.20 -6.26 11.23
N GLY A 11 -3.49 -4.98 10.99
CA GLY A 11 -2.79 -3.87 11.60
C GLY A 11 -3.53 -2.56 11.36
N GLU A 12 -3.01 -1.52 11.98
CA GLU A 12 -3.47 -0.15 11.80
C GLU A 12 -2.87 0.44 10.52
N VAL A 13 -3.63 1.27 9.83
CA VAL A 13 -3.19 1.87 8.59
C VAL A 13 -3.55 3.33 8.54
N LEU A 14 -2.54 4.17 8.30
CA LEU A 14 -2.70 5.57 8.01
C LEU A 14 -2.57 5.76 6.50
N VAL A 15 -3.60 6.35 5.90
CA VAL A 15 -3.62 6.67 4.47
C VAL A 15 -3.80 8.17 4.30
N ARG A 16 -2.96 8.77 3.47
CA ARG A 16 -3.07 10.18 3.06
C ARG A 16 -2.99 10.25 1.56
N PHE A 17 -3.85 11.05 0.95
CA PHE A 17 -3.78 11.31 -0.48
C PHE A 17 -4.22 12.74 -0.79
N SER A 18 -3.68 13.30 -1.85
CA SER A 18 -3.98 14.65 -2.32
C SER A 18 -4.76 14.62 -3.64
N LYS A 19 -5.43 15.74 -3.97
CA LYS A 19 -6.06 15.91 -5.30
C LYS A 19 -5.05 15.91 -6.45
N THR A 20 -3.79 16.25 -6.17
CA THR A 20 -2.68 16.20 -7.13
C THR A 20 -2.15 14.79 -7.34
N GLY A 21 -2.66 13.81 -6.59
CA GLY A 21 -2.34 12.40 -6.79
C GLY A 21 -1.12 11.92 -6.00
N ASP A 22 -0.68 12.67 -4.99
CA ASP A 22 0.27 12.17 -4.00
C ASP A 22 -0.44 11.15 -3.11
N PHE A 23 0.24 10.07 -2.76
CA PHE A 23 -0.29 8.99 -1.96
C PHE A 23 0.75 8.54 -0.94
N GLU A 24 0.34 8.46 0.32
CA GLU A 24 1.13 7.92 1.41
C GLU A 24 0.32 6.88 2.16
N LEU A 25 0.94 5.74 2.44
CA LEU A 25 0.38 4.67 3.25
C LEU A 25 1.42 4.21 4.26
N THR A 26 1.03 4.15 5.53
CA THR A 26 1.84 3.54 6.59
C THR A 26 1.03 2.45 7.27
N LEU A 27 1.57 1.23 7.28
CA LEU A 27 1.00 0.07 7.95
C LEU A 27 1.82 -0.26 9.19
N SER A 28 1.16 -0.32 10.34
CA SER A 28 1.78 -0.63 11.63
C SER A 28 1.10 -1.82 12.31
N LYS A 29 1.87 -2.56 13.11
CA LYS A 29 1.35 -3.65 13.97
C LYS A 29 0.95 -3.15 15.37
N GLY A 30 1.37 -1.94 15.71
CA GLY A 30 1.20 -1.31 17.01
C GLY A 30 2.14 -0.10 17.14
N PRO A 31 2.16 0.58 18.29
CA PRO A 31 2.96 1.78 18.49
C PRO A 31 4.44 1.57 18.14
N GLY A 32 4.97 2.40 17.25
CA GLY A 32 6.39 2.39 16.86
C GLY A 32 6.83 1.27 15.91
N ILE A 33 5.97 0.30 15.57
CA ILE A 33 6.33 -0.82 14.68
C ILE A 33 5.70 -0.61 13.30
N THR A 34 6.47 0.03 12.41
CA THR A 34 6.11 0.20 11.01
C THR A 34 6.50 -1.05 10.20
N LEU A 35 5.51 -1.67 9.57
CA LEU A 35 5.70 -2.84 8.71
C LEU A 35 5.90 -2.46 7.25
N LEU A 36 5.25 -1.39 6.81
CA LEU A 36 5.35 -0.84 5.46
C LEU A 36 5.15 0.67 5.51
N SER A 37 6.02 1.40 4.81
CA SER A 37 5.79 2.78 4.40
C SER A 37 5.85 2.84 2.89
N LEU A 38 4.81 3.40 2.27
CA LEU A 38 4.69 3.60 0.84
C LEU A 38 4.43 5.09 0.61
N ARG A 39 5.25 5.72 -0.24
CA ARG A 39 5.03 7.06 -0.78
C ARG A 39 5.05 6.95 -2.28
N GLN A 40 4.08 7.55 -2.96
CA GLN A 40 3.92 7.40 -4.39
C GLN A 40 3.24 8.62 -4.99
N ASP A 41 3.72 9.04 -6.15
CA ASP A 41 3.03 9.97 -7.05
C ASP A 41 2.64 9.25 -8.35
N ALA A 42 2.36 10.01 -9.41
CA ALA A 42 1.98 9.44 -10.71
C ALA A 42 3.10 8.64 -11.40
N THR A 43 4.36 8.92 -11.09
CA THR A 43 5.54 8.43 -11.82
C THR A 43 6.53 7.68 -10.94
N PHE A 44 6.63 8.04 -9.67
CA PHE A 44 7.66 7.55 -8.76
C PHE A 44 7.03 6.95 -7.51
N ALA A 45 7.68 5.94 -6.95
CA ALA A 45 7.32 5.40 -5.65
C ALA A 45 8.53 5.00 -4.82
N GLU A 46 8.37 5.10 -3.51
CA GLU A 46 9.28 4.59 -2.50
C GLU A 46 8.51 3.67 -1.56
N VAL A 47 9.06 2.48 -1.34
CA VAL A 47 8.52 1.47 -0.42
C VAL A 47 9.61 1.05 0.56
N LYS A 48 9.31 1.11 1.85
CA LYS A 48 10.22 0.78 2.96
C LYS A 48 9.51 -0.14 3.96
N GLY A 49 10.30 -0.83 4.80
CA GLY A 49 9.81 -1.66 5.90
C GLY A 49 9.89 -3.15 5.61
N GLY A 50 9.63 -3.97 6.64
CA GLY A 50 9.83 -5.42 6.58
C GLY A 50 8.98 -6.14 5.53
N LEU A 51 7.82 -5.59 5.16
CA LEU A 51 6.99 -6.15 4.08
C LEU A 51 7.51 -5.83 2.68
N ALA A 52 8.40 -4.84 2.54
CA ALA A 52 9.04 -4.48 1.28
C ALA A 52 10.34 -5.27 1.04
N GLY A 53 10.71 -6.20 1.93
CA GLY A 53 12.01 -6.85 1.91
C GLY A 53 13.13 -5.85 2.13
N HIS A 54 13.98 -5.64 1.11
CA HIS A 54 15.08 -4.66 1.16
C HIS A 54 14.62 -3.20 0.95
N GLY A 55 13.32 -2.98 0.74
CA GLY A 55 12.81 -1.69 0.28
C GLY A 55 13.16 -1.43 -1.19
N TRP A 56 12.45 -0.51 -1.81
CA TRP A 56 12.65 -0.17 -3.21
C TRP A 56 12.21 1.28 -3.46
N SER A 57 12.86 1.95 -4.40
CA SER A 57 12.54 3.31 -4.80
C SER A 57 12.84 3.48 -6.28
N GLY A 58 11.92 4.07 -7.04
CA GLY A 58 12.10 4.25 -8.48
C GLY A 58 10.82 4.55 -9.25
N PRO A 59 10.92 4.58 -10.58
CA PRO A 59 9.77 4.70 -11.48
C PRO A 59 8.76 3.56 -11.29
N VAL A 60 7.48 3.88 -11.15
CA VAL A 60 6.41 2.90 -10.83
C VAL A 60 6.35 1.77 -11.86
N ASP A 61 6.62 2.06 -13.13
CA ASP A 61 6.68 1.09 -14.24
C ASP A 61 7.85 0.10 -14.12
N GLN A 62 8.90 0.44 -13.36
CA GLN A 62 10.07 -0.41 -13.10
C GLN A 62 10.01 -1.15 -11.77
N ALA A 63 8.93 -1.00 -11.01
CA ALA A 63 8.79 -1.65 -9.72
C ALA A 63 8.87 -3.18 -9.81
N PRO A 64 9.55 -3.85 -8.84
CA PRO A 64 9.49 -5.29 -8.67
C PRO A 64 8.05 -5.80 -8.64
N SER A 65 7.81 -6.96 -9.26
CA SER A 65 6.47 -7.56 -9.36
C SER A 65 5.79 -7.73 -8.01
N GLN A 66 6.57 -8.01 -6.96
CA GLN A 66 6.12 -8.18 -5.58
C GLN A 66 5.52 -6.91 -4.96
N LEU A 67 5.84 -5.73 -5.50
CA LEU A 67 5.34 -4.44 -5.00
C LEU A 67 4.11 -3.96 -5.77
N ARG A 68 3.75 -4.60 -6.88
CA ARG A 68 2.67 -4.15 -7.76
C ARG A 68 1.31 -4.07 -7.05
N GLY A 69 1.02 -5.01 -6.17
CA GLY A 69 -0.19 -4.95 -5.34
C GLY A 69 -0.22 -3.71 -4.44
N TRP A 70 0.88 -3.41 -3.75
CA TRP A 70 0.99 -2.22 -2.91
C TRP A 70 0.87 -0.92 -3.70
N LEU A 71 1.55 -0.83 -4.85
CA LEU A 71 1.55 0.37 -5.69
C LEU A 71 0.20 0.63 -6.38
N GLY A 72 -0.60 -0.42 -6.61
CA GLY A 72 -1.94 -0.29 -7.17
C GLY A 72 -2.95 0.34 -6.19
N LEU A 73 -2.64 0.42 -4.89
CA LEU A 73 -3.55 0.98 -3.88
C LEU A 73 -3.85 2.46 -4.11
N ARG A 74 -2.87 3.23 -4.61
CA ARG A 74 -3.04 4.65 -4.91
C ARG A 74 -4.30 4.89 -5.74
N ASP A 75 -4.43 4.19 -6.86
CA ASP A 75 -5.55 4.40 -7.76
C ASP A 75 -6.86 3.97 -7.12
N GLN A 76 -6.86 2.92 -6.29
CA GLN A 76 -8.07 2.51 -5.57
C GLN A 76 -8.57 3.59 -4.60
N PHE A 77 -7.66 4.24 -3.86
CA PHE A 77 -8.00 5.32 -2.95
C PHE A 77 -8.45 6.59 -3.66
N LEU A 78 -7.77 6.96 -4.76
CA LEU A 78 -8.10 8.16 -5.53
C LEU A 78 -9.47 8.05 -6.19
N HIS A 79 -9.87 6.87 -6.68
CA HIS A 79 -11.17 6.66 -7.31
C HIS A 79 -12.30 6.38 -6.32
N THR A 80 -11.98 6.09 -5.06
CA THR A 80 -12.96 5.59 -4.08
C THR A 80 -12.90 6.27 -2.70
N PRO A 81 -12.83 7.62 -2.60
CA PRO A 81 -12.49 8.32 -1.36
C PRO A 81 -13.53 8.20 -0.23
N ASN A 82 -14.78 7.80 -0.53
CA ASN A 82 -15.90 7.85 0.43
C ASN A 82 -16.47 6.46 0.82
N GLN A 83 -15.74 5.37 0.55
CA GLN A 83 -16.19 4.03 0.94
C GLN A 83 -15.79 3.68 2.37
N LYS A 84 -16.74 3.14 3.15
CA LYS A 84 -16.49 2.59 4.50
C LYS A 84 -15.56 1.36 4.49
N THR A 85 -15.45 0.69 3.35
CA THR A 85 -14.60 -0.48 3.19
C THR A 85 -14.07 -0.51 1.76
N MET A 86 -12.76 -0.57 1.61
CA MET A 86 -12.10 -0.75 0.31
C MET A 86 -11.57 -2.17 0.21
N ARG A 87 -11.90 -2.87 -0.87
CA ARG A 87 -11.39 -4.21 -1.18
C ARG A 87 -10.68 -4.17 -2.52
N TYR A 88 -9.46 -4.66 -2.56
CA TYR A 88 -8.63 -4.69 -3.76
C TYR A 88 -7.93 -6.04 -3.86
N ALA A 89 -7.90 -6.62 -5.06
CA ALA A 89 -7.20 -7.87 -5.34
C ALA A 89 -6.19 -7.64 -6.45
N ALA A 90 -4.95 -8.09 -6.24
CA ALA A 90 -3.85 -8.00 -7.19
C ALA A 90 -3.15 -9.34 -7.28
N GLY A 91 -3.41 -10.09 -8.35
CA GLY A 91 -2.96 -11.48 -8.46
C GLY A 91 -3.47 -12.32 -7.27
N ASN A 92 -2.53 -12.90 -6.51
CA ASN A 92 -2.85 -13.73 -5.33
C ASN A 92 -2.87 -12.92 -4.02
N GLU A 93 -2.78 -11.59 -4.11
CA GLU A 93 -2.85 -10.68 -2.97
C GLU A 93 -4.26 -10.11 -2.82
N THR A 94 -4.71 -9.97 -1.58
CA THR A 94 -5.97 -9.32 -1.25
C THR A 94 -5.75 -8.29 -0.16
N PHE A 95 -6.27 -7.09 -0.39
CA PHE A 95 -6.22 -5.96 0.51
C PHE A 95 -7.65 -5.59 0.93
N VAL A 96 -7.86 -5.42 2.24
CA VAL A 96 -9.14 -5.00 2.81
C VAL A 96 -8.88 -3.91 3.84
N PHE A 97 -9.38 -2.71 3.57
CA PHE A 97 -9.32 -1.56 4.46
C PHE A 97 -10.72 -1.25 4.99
N ARG A 98 -10.81 -0.86 6.25
CA ARG A 98 -12.05 -0.45 6.92
C ARG A 98 -11.76 0.86 7.63
N PHE A 99 -12.62 1.86 7.43
CA PHE A 99 -12.49 3.22 7.94
C PHE A 99 -13.67 3.57 8.84
#